data_AF-A0AAV6AJT6-F1
#
_entry.id   AF-A0AAV6AJT6-F1
#
_cell.length_a   1.000
_cell.length_b   1.000
_cell.length_c   1.000
_cell.angle_alpha   90.00
_cell.angle_beta   90.00
_cell.angle_gamma   90.00
#
_symmetry.space_group_name_H-M   'P 1'
#
loop_
_entity.id
_entity.type
_entity.pdbx_description
1 polymer ?
#
loop_
_entity_poly.entity_id
_entity_poly.type
_entity_poly.pdbx_seq_one_letter_code
_entity_poly.pdbx_strand_id
1 'polypeptide(L)'
;MSFSLSVSMKGALAFAAVAVIGGVTSAVTVFNLRDANAVVDENMSLQTLAADLAAFDRDIARQALAQKTFILTGDRDLVAELEGVTPEIERLLSNVEAATADVLPSAAADANAMAATWRSWRQEVAARQIALMRDPNTVDTARALEISGEGNAMFETLEATVDRVSDALRERQSVIAEIQHSALGRAETLTEIGAGVLLLFAVLAGVFNHRMVSRPLARLAASTRRMADGDLTVAIDARRSRDEIGQMAEALEIFRSGLDRAQQLEAEAGRQRADAAAAKRAEMEKVAAEFEATVMKLSDEMLAASEALDDTAAQLAEIAESTTAEVVAVSSSTEQATANVQTVASATEELSSSIDEINDQTNAAASVARDASDEVRRSSESIGQLAEVVDRIGE
;
A
#
# COMPACT_ATOMS: atom_id res chain seq x y z
N MET A 1 23.00 15.20 -17.34
CA MET A 1 22.45 14.46 -16.19
C MET A 1 21.47 15.36 -15.46
N SER A 2 20.15 15.15 -15.61
CA SER A 2 19.16 15.85 -14.78
C SER A 2 19.06 15.12 -13.45
N PHE A 3 19.68 15.66 -12.39
CA PHE A 3 19.49 15.16 -11.03
C PHE A 3 18.02 15.37 -10.63
N SER A 4 17.26 14.27 -10.53
CA SER A 4 15.91 14.31 -9.95
C SER A 4 16.04 14.38 -8.44
N LEU A 5 15.68 15.52 -7.87
CA LEU A 5 15.61 15.72 -6.42
C LEU A 5 14.55 14.78 -5.81
N SER A 6 14.82 14.26 -4.61
CA SER A 6 13.83 13.52 -3.82
C SER A 6 12.61 14.38 -3.51
N VAL A 7 11.47 13.73 -3.28
CA VAL A 7 10.24 14.40 -2.82
C VAL A 7 10.47 15.17 -1.53
N SER A 8 11.23 14.60 -0.59
CA SER A 8 11.59 15.26 0.67
C SER A 8 12.45 16.50 0.45
N MET A 9 13.44 16.44 -0.45
CA MET A 9 14.31 17.57 -0.76
C MET A 9 13.54 18.69 -1.48
N LYS A 10 12.61 18.36 -2.38
CA LYS A 10 11.72 19.33 -3.03
C LYS A 10 10.87 20.09 -2.00
N GLY A 11 10.28 19.37 -1.04
CA GLY A 11 9.52 19.98 0.05
C GLY A 11 10.41 20.85 0.94
N ALA A 12 11.56 20.33 1.36
CA ALA A 12 12.52 21.07 2.20
C ALA A 12 13.01 22.36 1.52
N LEU A 13 13.33 22.33 0.22
CA LEU A 13 13.72 23.52 -0.54
C LEU A 13 12.59 24.56 -0.63
N ALA A 14 11.35 24.10 -0.83
CA ALA A 14 10.20 25.01 -0.87
C ALA A 14 9.96 25.70 0.49
N PHE A 15 10.01 24.94 1.59
CA PHE A 15 9.90 25.51 2.94
C PHE A 15 11.09 26.41 3.29
N ALA A 16 12.31 26.01 2.94
CA ALA A 16 13.50 26.83 3.15
C ALA A 16 13.44 28.15 2.38
N ALA A 17 12.96 28.13 1.12
CA ALA A 17 12.78 29.35 0.34
C ALA A 17 11.78 30.31 0.99
N VAL A 18 10.61 29.80 1.42
CA VAL A 18 9.60 30.63 2.12
C VAL A 18 10.16 31.16 3.45
N ALA A 19 10.89 30.34 4.22
CA ALA A 19 11.50 30.77 5.48
C ALA A 19 12.58 31.85 5.28
N VAL A 20 13.43 31.71 4.25
CA VAL A 20 14.46 32.71 3.91
C VAL A 20 13.80 34.01 3.46
N ILE A 21 12.79 33.96 2.58
CA ILE A 21 12.06 35.15 2.14
C ILE A 21 11.39 35.83 3.35
N GLY A 22 10.70 35.07 4.19
CA GLY A 22 10.07 35.60 5.41
C GLY A 22 11.09 36.24 6.37
N GLY A 23 12.25 35.60 6.56
CA GLY A 23 13.33 36.14 7.37
C GLY A 23 13.91 37.44 6.82
N VAL A 24 14.14 37.52 5.51
CA VAL A 24 14.63 38.73 4.83
C VAL A 24 13.60 39.86 4.92
N THR A 25 12.33 39.58 4.60
CA THR A 25 11.24 40.57 4.70
C THR A 25 11.08 41.08 6.13
N SER A 26 11.16 40.20 7.13
CA SER A 26 11.10 40.59 8.53
C SER A 26 12.30 41.45 8.93
N ALA A 27 13.52 41.10 8.49
CA ALA A 27 14.71 41.87 8.79
C ALA A 27 14.66 43.28 8.18
N VAL A 28 14.23 43.39 6.92
CA VAL A 28 14.02 44.67 6.24
C VAL A 28 12.97 45.50 6.96
N THR A 29 11.85 44.90 7.36
CA THR A 29 10.79 45.59 8.10
C THR A 29 11.31 46.14 9.43
N VAL A 30 12.02 45.32 10.22
CA VAL A 30 12.60 45.74 11.50
C VAL A 30 13.62 46.87 11.33
N PHE A 31 14.45 46.81 10.28
CA PHE A 31 15.43 47.86 9.99
C PHE A 31 14.74 49.20 9.69
N ASN A 32 13.77 49.20 8.76
CA ASN A 32 13.03 50.42 8.42
C ASN A 32 12.22 50.97 9.61
N LEU A 33 11.66 50.09 10.45
CA LEU A 33 10.93 50.53 11.64
C LEU A 33 11.84 51.22 12.65
N ARG A 34 13.10 50.77 12.79
CA ARG A 34 14.08 51.42 13.68
C ARG A 34 14.43 52.82 13.19
N ASP A 35 14.65 52.98 11.89
CA ASP A 35 14.92 54.30 11.30
C ASP A 35 13.71 55.23 11.45
N ALA A 36 12.49 54.72 11.21
CA ALA A 36 11.27 55.49 11.40
C ALA A 36 11.07 55.91 12.87
N ASN A 37 11.33 55.01 13.83
CA ASN A 37 11.22 55.33 15.25
C ASN A 37 12.23 56.39 15.68
N ALA A 38 13.47 56.36 15.18
CA ALA A 38 14.46 57.40 15.48
C ALA A 38 14.00 58.80 15.04
N VAL A 39 13.35 58.90 13.88
CA VAL A 39 12.77 60.16 13.38
C VAL A 39 11.59 60.61 14.25
N VAL A 40 10.76 59.68 14.73
CA VAL A 40 9.66 59.98 15.64
C VAL A 40 10.19 60.50 16.99
N ASP A 41 11.21 59.85 17.55
CA ASP A 41 11.83 60.25 18.83
C ASP A 41 12.46 61.65 18.73
N GLU A 42 13.12 61.96 17.61
CA GLU A 42 13.63 63.31 17.34
C GLU A 42 12.50 64.34 17.24
N ASN A 43 11.42 64.03 16.52
CA ASN A 43 10.25 64.92 16.40
C ASN A 43 9.60 65.18 17.77
N MET A 44 9.44 64.14 18.60
CA MET A 44 8.91 64.28 19.97
C MET A 44 9.80 65.18 20.84
N SER A 45 11.11 65.07 20.69
CA SER A 45 12.08 65.92 21.40
C SER A 45 11.95 67.38 20.97
N LEU A 46 11.81 67.64 19.66
CA LEU A 46 11.56 68.99 19.13
C LEU A 46 10.21 69.55 19.58
N GLN A 47 9.15 68.73 19.68
CA GLN A 47 7.85 69.17 20.22
C GLN A 47 7.94 69.54 21.70
N THR A 48 8.71 68.77 22.48
CA THR A 48 8.96 69.08 23.90
C THR A 48 9.72 70.39 24.04
N LEU A 49 10.77 70.59 23.24
CA LEU A 49 11.49 71.86 23.16
C LEU A 49 10.57 73.02 22.77
N ALA A 50 9.66 72.82 21.82
CA ALA A 50 8.65 73.83 21.43
C ALA A 50 7.74 74.22 22.60
N ALA A 51 7.29 73.23 23.37
CA ALA A 51 6.42 73.44 24.52
C ALA A 51 7.14 74.19 25.64
N ASP A 52 8.40 73.82 25.93
CA ASP A 52 9.24 74.48 26.93
C ASP A 52 9.55 75.93 26.53
N LEU A 53 9.89 76.17 25.26
CA LEU A 53 10.14 77.53 24.75
C LEU A 53 8.88 78.40 24.81
N ALA A 54 7.71 77.85 24.45
CA ALA A 54 6.45 78.58 24.55
C ALA A 54 6.02 78.82 26.01
N ALA A 55 6.35 77.92 26.94
CA ALA A 55 6.13 78.13 28.37
C ALA A 55 7.04 79.24 28.90
N PHE A 56 8.32 79.21 28.50
CA PHE A 56 9.29 80.24 28.83
C PHE A 56 8.80 81.62 28.38
N ASP A 57 8.42 81.76 27.11
CA ASP A 57 7.90 83.01 26.53
C ASP A 57 6.72 83.59 27.34
N ARG A 58 5.76 82.74 27.72
CA ARG A 58 4.62 83.16 28.56
C ARG A 58 5.04 83.58 29.96
N ASP A 59 5.95 82.85 30.59
CA ASP A 59 6.36 83.11 31.98
C ASP A 59 7.29 84.32 32.07
N ILE A 60 8.15 84.59 31.08
CA ILE A 60 8.91 85.84 31.02
C ILE A 60 8.00 87.05 30.81
N ALA A 61 6.97 86.94 29.98
CA ALA A 61 6.01 88.02 29.76
C ALA A 61 5.21 88.31 31.05
N ARG A 62 4.80 87.26 31.78
CA ARG A 62 4.16 87.40 33.10
C ARG A 62 5.12 88.05 34.11
N GLN A 63 6.38 87.63 34.14
CA GLN A 63 7.40 88.18 35.04
C GLN A 63 7.67 89.66 34.73
N ALA A 64 7.81 90.04 33.46
CA ALA A 64 7.99 91.42 33.03
C ALA A 64 6.80 92.30 33.45
N LEU A 65 5.57 91.81 33.23
CA LEU A 65 4.35 92.52 33.61
C LEU A 65 4.23 92.69 35.13
N ALA A 66 4.53 91.66 35.92
CA ALA A 66 4.52 91.73 37.37
C ALA A 66 5.58 92.72 37.89
N GLN A 67 6.78 92.73 37.31
CA GLN A 67 7.84 93.69 37.64
C GLN A 67 7.39 95.13 37.36
N LYS A 68 6.83 95.37 36.18
CA LYS A 68 6.32 96.70 35.80
C LYS A 68 5.18 97.16 36.70
N THR A 69 4.25 96.26 37.01
CA THR A 69 3.12 96.54 37.90
C THR A 69 3.61 96.84 39.32
N PHE A 70 4.62 96.12 39.80
CA PHE A 70 5.26 96.37 41.09
C PHE A 70 5.91 97.76 41.14
N ILE A 71 6.66 98.16 40.12
CA ILE A 71 7.31 99.49 40.06
C ILE A 71 6.28 100.64 40.04
N LEU A 72 5.13 100.40 39.42
CA LEU A 72 4.04 101.38 39.37
C LEU A 72 3.28 101.48 40.70
N THR A 73 2.90 100.34 41.28
CA THR A 73 1.97 100.27 42.43
C THR A 73 2.66 100.21 43.79
N GLY A 74 3.88 99.67 43.86
CA GLY A 74 4.57 99.33 45.11
C GLY A 74 4.01 98.11 45.83
N ASP A 75 3.11 97.34 45.20
CA ASP A 75 2.47 96.16 45.80
C ASP A 75 3.46 95.01 46.02
N ARG A 76 3.76 94.70 47.29
CA ARG A 76 4.76 93.70 47.66
C ARG A 76 4.34 92.27 47.36
N ASP A 77 3.05 92.00 47.17
CA ASP A 77 2.57 90.65 46.85
C ASP A 77 3.06 90.23 45.44
N LEU A 78 3.26 91.19 44.54
CA LEU A 78 3.85 90.96 43.21
C LEU A 78 5.32 90.52 43.27
N VAL A 79 6.06 90.89 44.32
CA VAL A 79 7.44 90.40 44.51
C VAL A 79 7.44 88.91 44.81
N ALA A 80 6.47 88.42 45.59
CA ALA A 80 6.33 86.98 45.84
C ALA A 80 5.95 86.22 44.56
N GLU A 81 5.13 86.81 43.67
CA GLU A 81 4.82 86.24 42.35
C GLU A 81 6.06 86.17 41.45
N LEU A 82 6.85 87.25 41.39
CA LEU A 82 8.11 87.31 40.64
C LEU A 82 9.13 86.25 41.10
N GLU A 83 9.33 86.15 42.40
CA GLU A 83 10.23 85.17 43.01
C GLU A 83 9.69 83.73 42.84
N GLY A 84 8.37 83.55 42.85
CA GLY A 84 7.71 82.25 42.70
C GLY A 84 7.81 81.65 41.29
N VAL A 85 7.76 82.46 40.24
CA VAL A 85 7.88 81.99 38.84
C VAL A 85 9.33 81.75 38.42
N THR A 86 10.29 82.39 39.11
CA THR A 86 11.72 82.34 38.78
C THR A 86 12.30 80.92 38.67
N PRO A 87 12.08 79.98 39.64
CA PRO A 87 12.61 78.62 39.53
C PRO A 87 12.11 77.85 38.31
N GLU A 88 10.87 78.10 37.88
CA GLU A 88 10.29 77.47 36.69
C GLU A 88 10.93 78.02 35.42
N ILE A 89 11.16 79.33 35.34
CA ILE A 89 11.90 79.94 34.23
C ILE A 89 13.33 79.37 34.16
N GLU A 90 14.03 79.24 35.28
CA GLU A 90 15.37 78.63 35.30
C GLU A 90 15.34 77.18 34.78
N ARG A 91 14.35 76.40 35.21
CA ARG A 91 14.17 75.01 34.77
C ARG A 91 13.91 74.94 33.26
N LEU A 92 13.03 75.79 32.74
CA LEU A 92 12.71 75.86 31.31
C LEU A 92 13.94 76.28 30.49
N LEU A 93 14.69 77.29 30.95
CA LEU A 93 15.94 77.70 30.30
C LEU A 93 16.97 76.56 30.25
N SER A 94 17.17 75.84 31.35
CA SER A 94 18.08 74.69 31.37
C SER A 94 17.63 73.56 30.44
N ASN A 95 16.32 73.30 30.35
CA ASN A 95 15.78 72.35 29.39
C ASN A 95 16.02 72.79 27.95
N VAL A 96 15.78 74.07 27.63
CA VAL A 96 15.99 74.62 26.28
C VAL A 96 17.47 74.60 25.91
N GLU A 97 18.38 74.99 26.81
CA GLU A 97 19.83 74.92 26.62
C GLU A 97 20.28 73.47 26.34
N ALA A 98 19.82 72.49 27.13
CA ALA A 98 20.17 71.09 26.96
C ALA A 98 19.59 70.50 25.66
N ALA A 99 18.31 70.74 25.37
CA ALA A 99 17.65 70.21 24.19
C ALA A 99 18.19 70.85 22.90
N THR A 100 18.49 72.15 22.88
CA THR A 100 19.11 72.77 21.69
C THR A 100 20.53 72.28 21.46
N ALA A 101 21.30 71.96 22.49
CA ALA A 101 22.62 71.35 22.31
C ALA A 101 22.57 69.95 21.67
N ASP A 102 21.51 69.19 21.94
CA ASP A 102 21.33 67.81 21.47
C ASP A 102 20.61 67.75 20.10
N VAL A 103 19.37 68.25 20.04
CA VAL A 103 18.46 68.05 18.89
C VAL A 103 18.36 69.25 17.95
N LEU A 104 18.81 70.45 18.36
CA LEU A 104 18.80 71.65 17.51
C LEU A 104 20.09 72.50 17.62
N PRO A 105 21.27 71.96 17.24
CA PRO A 105 22.55 72.64 17.47
C PRO A 105 22.67 74.01 16.79
N SER A 106 21.93 74.24 15.71
CA SER A 106 21.85 75.53 15.02
C SER A 106 21.30 76.66 15.91
N ALA A 107 20.45 76.34 16.88
CA ALA A 107 19.84 77.30 17.80
C ALA A 107 20.54 77.36 19.17
N ALA A 108 21.54 76.51 19.43
CA ALA A 108 22.18 76.41 20.74
C ALA A 108 22.86 77.72 21.18
N ALA A 109 23.46 78.47 20.25
CA ALA A 109 24.07 79.75 20.56
C ALA A 109 23.02 80.80 20.98
N ASP A 110 21.91 80.89 20.25
CA ASP A 110 20.80 81.79 20.59
C ASP A 110 20.11 81.39 21.89
N ALA A 111 19.94 80.09 22.17
CA ALA A 111 19.38 79.59 23.43
C ALA A 111 20.25 79.96 24.65
N ASN A 112 21.57 79.83 24.53
CA ASN A 112 22.50 80.26 25.58
C ASN A 112 22.48 81.79 25.76
N ALA A 113 22.39 82.55 24.67
CA ALA A 113 22.28 84.01 24.72
C ALA A 113 20.95 84.48 25.36
N MET A 114 19.85 83.81 25.03
CA MET A 114 18.53 84.00 25.63
C MET A 114 18.59 83.82 27.16
N ALA A 115 19.14 82.68 27.60
CA ALA A 115 19.27 82.36 29.01
C ALA A 115 20.21 83.34 29.76
N ALA A 116 21.33 83.71 29.15
CA ALA A 116 22.26 84.69 29.71
C ALA A 116 21.62 86.09 29.85
N THR A 117 20.89 86.54 28.81
CA THR A 117 20.20 87.83 28.81
C THR A 117 19.17 87.90 29.93
N TRP A 118 18.34 86.86 30.08
CA TRP A 118 17.34 86.82 31.15
C TRP A 118 17.99 86.78 32.56
N ARG A 119 19.05 85.97 32.75
CA ARG A 119 19.79 85.91 34.02
C ARG A 119 20.41 87.28 34.38
N SER A 120 20.99 87.98 33.40
CA SER A 120 21.55 89.33 33.59
C SER A 120 20.45 90.34 33.90
N TRP A 121 19.32 90.31 33.17
CA TRP A 121 18.19 91.21 33.44
C TRP A 121 17.67 91.04 34.87
N ARG A 122 17.52 89.79 35.33
CA ARG A 122 17.09 89.48 36.70
C ARG A 122 18.04 90.06 37.74
N GLN A 123 19.35 89.89 37.54
CA GLN A 123 20.38 90.28 38.50
C GLN A 123 20.63 91.80 38.52
N GLU A 124 20.70 92.42 37.34
CA GLU A 124 21.16 93.80 37.18
C GLU A 124 19.99 94.81 37.21
N VAL A 125 18.83 94.41 36.69
CA VAL A 125 17.63 95.27 36.59
C VAL A 125 16.61 94.91 37.66
N ALA A 126 16.02 93.72 37.61
CA ALA A 126 14.87 93.37 38.44
C ALA A 126 15.21 93.38 39.94
N ALA A 127 16.29 92.71 40.36
CA ALA A 127 16.74 92.68 41.75
C ALA A 127 17.11 94.08 42.29
N ARG A 128 17.72 94.92 41.45
CA ARG A 128 18.07 96.30 41.79
C ARG A 128 16.83 97.17 41.97
N GLN A 129 15.87 97.06 41.05
CA GLN A 129 14.58 97.74 41.14
C GLN A 129 13.81 97.32 42.40
N ILE A 130 13.76 96.02 42.71
CA ILE A 130 13.14 95.49 43.94
C ILE A 130 13.83 96.04 45.20
N ALA A 131 15.16 96.08 45.24
CA ALA A 131 15.90 96.63 46.36
C ALA A 131 15.63 98.13 46.57
N LEU A 132 15.61 98.92 45.49
CA LEU A 132 15.34 100.37 45.54
C LEU A 132 13.88 100.68 45.91
N MET A 133 12.92 99.81 45.60
CA MET A 133 11.52 99.98 46.01
C MET A 133 11.26 99.66 47.50
N ARG A 134 12.23 99.06 48.21
CA ARG A 134 12.09 98.76 49.66
C ARG A 134 12.30 99.98 50.55
N ASP A 135 13.08 100.98 50.09
CA ASP A 135 13.33 102.24 50.81
C ASP A 135 12.51 103.38 50.17
N PRO A 136 11.63 104.06 50.93
CA PRO A 136 10.84 105.18 50.43
C PRO A 136 11.66 106.28 49.75
N ASN A 137 12.92 106.50 50.14
CA ASN A 137 13.78 107.55 49.58
C ASN A 137 14.37 107.18 48.20
N THR A 138 14.27 105.92 47.78
CA THR A 138 14.87 105.43 46.53
C THR A 138 13.86 104.96 45.49
N VAL A 139 12.56 105.12 45.76
CA VAL A 139 11.47 104.75 44.84
C VAL A 139 11.57 105.51 43.50
N ASP A 140 11.86 106.80 43.53
CA ASP A 140 12.00 107.59 42.30
C ASP A 140 13.22 107.13 41.47
N THR A 141 14.29 106.68 42.14
CA THR A 141 15.46 106.07 41.48
C THR A 141 15.08 104.74 40.82
N ALA A 142 14.25 103.91 41.45
CA ALA A 142 13.76 102.65 40.87
C ALA A 142 12.92 102.92 39.60
N ARG A 143 12.04 103.92 39.65
CA ARG A 143 11.21 104.34 38.51
C ARG A 143 12.04 105.00 37.40
N ALA A 144 13.06 105.77 37.75
CA ALA A 144 13.99 106.34 36.77
C ALA A 144 14.77 105.24 36.02
N LEU A 145 15.11 104.13 36.69
CA LEU A 145 15.74 102.97 36.06
C LEU A 145 14.79 102.23 35.10
N GLU A 146 13.49 102.20 35.38
CA GLU A 146 12.49 101.68 34.42
C GLU A 146 12.35 102.61 33.20
N ILE A 147 12.34 103.93 33.43
CA ILE A 147 12.22 104.94 32.37
C ILE A 147 13.48 105.01 31.50
N SER A 148 14.65 104.62 32.01
CA SER A 148 15.91 104.62 31.25
C SER A 148 15.86 103.71 30.01
N GLY A 149 14.95 102.73 30.00
CA GLY A 149 14.78 101.79 28.89
C GLY A 149 15.80 100.66 28.85
N GLU A 150 16.75 100.60 29.80
CA GLU A 150 17.76 99.54 29.87
C GLU A 150 17.13 98.15 29.99
N GLY A 151 16.16 97.98 30.89
CA GLY A 151 15.40 96.75 31.03
C GLY A 151 14.60 96.38 29.78
N ASN A 152 14.00 97.37 29.11
CA ASN A 152 13.26 97.14 27.87
C ASN A 152 14.18 96.67 26.74
N ALA A 153 15.36 97.26 26.58
CA ALA A 153 16.34 96.84 25.56
C ALA A 153 16.83 95.40 25.79
N MET A 154 16.99 94.98 27.06
CA MET A 154 17.31 93.59 27.39
C MET A 154 16.15 92.64 27.03
N PHE A 155 14.90 93.04 27.28
CA PHE A 155 13.73 92.25 26.87
C PHE A 155 13.56 92.19 25.35
N GLU A 156 13.77 93.28 24.62
CA GLU A 156 13.78 93.26 23.15
C GLU A 156 14.84 92.30 22.60
N THR A 157 16.02 92.27 23.24
CA THR A 157 17.07 91.30 22.91
C THR A 157 16.63 89.87 23.23
N LEU A 158 15.96 89.67 24.37
CA LEU A 158 15.45 88.38 24.80
C LEU A 158 14.37 87.85 23.84
N GLU A 159 13.37 88.67 23.52
CA GLU A 159 12.31 88.37 22.54
C GLU A 159 12.92 88.03 21.18
N ALA A 160 13.89 88.82 20.71
CA ALA A 160 14.58 88.53 19.45
C ALA A 160 15.35 87.20 19.48
N THR A 161 15.92 86.79 20.63
CA THR A 161 16.53 85.46 20.77
C THR A 161 15.48 84.35 20.81
N VAL A 162 14.34 84.55 21.50
CA VAL A 162 13.21 83.59 21.53
C VAL A 162 12.68 83.36 20.12
N ASP A 163 12.52 84.42 19.33
CA ASP A 163 12.05 84.35 17.95
C ASP A 163 13.02 83.56 17.07
N ARG A 164 14.34 83.81 17.17
CA ARG A 164 15.34 83.06 16.39
C ARG A 164 15.36 81.57 16.75
N VAL A 165 15.27 81.23 18.04
CA VAL A 165 15.18 79.82 18.47
C VAL A 165 13.87 79.20 17.96
N SER A 166 12.75 79.93 18.04
CA SER A 166 11.45 79.48 17.55
C SER A 166 11.44 79.24 16.05
N ASP A 167 12.07 80.10 15.26
CA ASP A 167 12.16 79.96 13.80
C ASP A 167 13.04 78.78 13.39
N ALA A 168 14.22 78.64 14.01
CA ALA A 168 15.08 77.48 13.79
C ALA A 168 14.38 76.16 14.14
N LEU A 169 13.58 76.17 15.20
CA LEU A 169 12.78 75.04 15.63
C LEU A 169 11.66 74.70 14.63
N ARG A 170 10.90 75.70 14.16
CA ARG A 170 9.86 75.52 13.14
C ARG A 170 10.43 74.98 11.84
N GLU A 171 11.58 75.50 11.41
CA GLU A 171 12.30 75.02 10.23
C GLU A 171 12.69 73.55 10.42
N ARG A 172 13.32 73.19 11.54
CA ARG A 172 13.70 71.79 11.82
C ARG A 172 12.49 70.86 11.90
N GLN A 173 11.41 71.27 12.56
CA GLN A 173 10.17 70.49 12.63
C GLN A 173 9.57 70.23 11.25
N SER A 174 9.60 71.23 10.35
CA SER A 174 9.09 71.04 8.98
C SER A 174 9.90 70.01 8.19
N VAL A 175 11.24 70.05 8.31
CA VAL A 175 12.15 69.10 7.68
C VAL A 175 11.95 67.69 8.24
N ILE A 176 11.85 67.56 9.58
CA ILE A 176 11.63 66.27 10.24
C ILE A 176 10.25 65.70 9.91
N ALA A 177 9.21 66.52 9.81
CA ALA A 177 7.88 66.05 9.41
C ALA A 177 7.87 65.48 7.99
N GLU A 178 8.58 66.10 7.04
CA GLU A 178 8.72 65.59 5.68
C GLU A 178 9.50 64.27 5.65
N ILE A 179 10.61 64.19 6.40
CA ILE A 179 11.39 62.97 6.54
C ILE A 179 10.54 61.86 7.17
N GLN A 180 9.80 62.15 8.23
CA GLN A 180 8.93 61.20 8.93
C GLN A 180 7.87 60.62 7.99
N HIS A 181 7.16 61.47 7.23
CA HIS A 181 6.16 61.00 6.27
C HIS A 181 6.78 60.11 5.20
N SER A 182 7.96 60.47 4.69
CA SER A 182 8.66 59.67 3.69
C SER A 182 9.20 58.35 4.25
N ALA A 183 9.67 58.33 5.50
CA ALA A 183 10.21 57.15 6.17
C ALA A 183 9.12 56.13 6.48
N LEU A 184 7.98 56.58 7.01
CA LEU A 184 6.82 55.73 7.27
C LEU A 184 6.23 55.17 5.98
N GLY A 185 6.05 55.99 4.94
CA GLY A 185 5.52 55.51 3.65
C GLY A 185 6.45 54.50 2.95
N ARG A 186 7.78 54.66 3.08
CA ARG A 186 8.74 53.66 2.61
C ARG A 186 8.66 52.36 3.40
N ALA A 187 8.51 52.44 4.72
CA ALA A 187 8.35 51.26 5.57
C ALA A 187 7.07 50.49 5.19
N GLU A 188 5.94 51.19 5.05
CA GLU A 188 4.65 50.60 4.62
C GLU A 188 4.76 49.90 3.26
N THR A 189 5.24 50.60 2.23
CA THR A 189 5.36 50.04 0.87
C THR A 189 6.31 48.85 0.80
N LEU A 190 7.43 48.84 1.54
CA LEU A 190 8.35 47.70 1.59
C LEU A 190 7.74 46.50 2.31
N THR A 191 6.97 46.72 3.38
CA THR A 191 6.25 45.65 4.08
C THR A 191 5.16 45.06 3.19
N GLU A 192 4.41 45.87 2.44
CA GLU A 192 3.41 45.40 1.47
C GLU A 192 4.03 44.56 0.34
N ILE A 193 5.13 45.05 -0.26
CA ILE A 193 5.87 44.31 -1.29
C ILE A 193 6.38 42.98 -0.71
N GLY A 194 6.98 43.02 0.48
CA GLY A 194 7.49 41.83 1.15
C GLY A 194 6.40 40.79 1.43
N ALA A 195 5.25 41.22 1.93
CA ALA A 195 4.08 40.36 2.13
C ALA A 195 3.58 39.76 0.81
N GLY A 196 3.53 40.56 -0.26
CA GLY A 196 3.16 40.11 -1.60
C GLY A 196 4.12 39.05 -2.16
N VAL A 197 5.43 39.25 -2.02
CA VAL A 197 6.45 38.28 -2.45
C VAL A 197 6.35 36.98 -1.65
N LEU A 198 6.16 37.06 -0.33
CA LEU A 198 5.98 35.88 0.51
C LEU A 198 4.73 35.08 0.12
N LEU A 199 3.61 35.77 -0.10
CA LEU A 199 2.35 35.14 -0.54
C LEU A 199 2.51 34.48 -1.91
N LEU A 200 3.14 35.18 -2.87
CA LEU A 200 3.41 34.65 -4.20
C LEU A 200 4.24 33.36 -4.12
N PHE A 201 5.33 33.34 -3.35
CA PHE A 201 6.16 32.16 -3.19
C PHE A 201 5.44 31.03 -2.47
N ALA A 202 4.61 31.33 -1.46
CA ALA A 202 3.78 30.33 -0.80
C ALA A 202 2.79 29.66 -1.77
N VAL A 203 2.14 30.45 -2.63
CA VAL A 203 1.23 29.93 -3.67
C VAL A 203 2.00 29.09 -4.70
N LEU A 204 3.14 29.58 -5.19
CA LEU A 204 3.99 28.84 -6.14
C LEU A 204 4.49 27.52 -5.55
N ALA A 205 4.96 27.54 -4.31
CA ALA A 205 5.36 26.34 -3.58
C ALA A 205 4.20 25.34 -3.42
N GLY A 206 3.00 25.83 -3.08
CA GLY A 206 1.79 25.02 -2.97
C GLY A 206 1.39 24.38 -4.30
N VAL A 207 1.38 25.16 -5.39
CA VAL A 207 1.09 24.66 -6.74
C VAL A 207 2.15 23.66 -7.21
N PHE A 208 3.42 23.93 -6.93
CA PHE A 208 4.54 23.04 -7.25
C PHE A 208 4.41 21.71 -6.50
N ASN A 209 4.19 21.75 -5.18
CA ASN A 209 3.98 20.55 -4.35
C ASN A 209 2.77 19.74 -4.81
N HIS A 210 1.65 20.41 -5.08
CA HIS A 210 0.45 19.75 -5.59
C HIS A 210 0.70 19.01 -6.91
N ARG A 211 1.42 19.63 -7.87
CA ARG A 211 1.70 19.03 -9.17
C ARG A 211 2.79 17.96 -9.14
N MET A 212 3.81 18.12 -8.31
CA MET A 212 4.98 17.22 -8.23
C MET A 212 4.75 16.03 -7.30
N VAL A 213 3.93 16.17 -6.27
CA VAL A 213 3.80 15.16 -5.20
C VAL A 213 2.36 14.68 -5.09
N SER A 214 1.43 15.56 -4.73
CA SER A 214 0.05 15.16 -4.40
C SER A 214 -0.67 14.52 -5.59
N ARG A 215 -0.57 15.11 -6.79
CA ARG A 215 -1.27 14.61 -7.98
C ARG A 215 -0.73 13.26 -8.47
N PRO A 216 0.59 13.02 -8.57
CA PRO A 216 1.13 11.70 -8.87
C PRO A 216 0.76 10.63 -7.83
N LEU A 217 0.85 10.94 -6.53
CA LEU A 217 0.42 10.00 -5.48
C LEU A 217 -1.06 9.64 -5.58
N ALA A 218 -1.93 10.63 -5.84
CA ALA A 218 -3.36 10.39 -6.05
C ALA A 218 -3.63 9.49 -7.27
N ARG A 219 -2.83 9.62 -8.34
CA ARG A 219 -2.92 8.73 -9.51
C ARG A 219 -2.49 7.30 -9.18
N LEU A 220 -1.37 7.13 -8.47
CA LEU A 220 -0.92 5.80 -8.05
C LEU A 220 -1.97 5.14 -7.15
N ALA A 221 -2.52 5.87 -6.18
CA ALA A 221 -3.59 5.37 -5.31
C ALA A 221 -4.84 4.95 -6.11
N ALA A 222 -5.24 5.72 -7.12
CA ALA A 222 -6.34 5.37 -8.00
C ALA A 222 -6.06 4.12 -8.84
N SER A 223 -4.84 3.98 -9.38
CA SER A 223 -4.42 2.78 -10.10
C SER A 223 -4.43 1.54 -9.21
N THR A 224 -3.91 1.65 -7.98
CA THR A 224 -3.94 0.55 -7.01
C THR A 224 -5.38 0.10 -6.70
N ARG A 225 -6.30 1.06 -6.51
CA ARG A 225 -7.72 0.73 -6.27
C ARG A 225 -8.34 -0.04 -7.45
N ARG A 226 -8.11 0.42 -8.69
CA ARG A 226 -8.63 -0.28 -9.89
C ARG A 226 -8.07 -1.70 -10.04
N MET A 227 -6.78 -1.91 -9.76
CA MET A 227 -6.19 -3.26 -9.78
C MET A 227 -6.79 -4.17 -8.71
N ALA A 228 -7.08 -3.62 -7.52
CA ALA A 228 -7.78 -4.37 -6.46
C ALA A 228 -9.20 -4.76 -6.87
N ASP A 229 -9.87 -3.95 -7.70
CA ASP A 229 -11.18 -4.24 -8.29
C ASP A 229 -11.11 -5.21 -9.49
N GLY A 230 -9.92 -5.71 -9.84
CA GLY A 230 -9.69 -6.71 -10.91
C GLY A 230 -9.38 -6.12 -12.29
N ASP A 231 -9.27 -4.80 -12.42
CA ASP A 231 -8.87 -4.16 -13.67
C ASP A 231 -7.35 -4.09 -13.79
N LEU A 232 -6.76 -5.01 -14.56
CA LEU A 232 -5.32 -5.08 -14.81
C LEU A 232 -4.88 -4.34 -16.08
N THR A 233 -5.80 -3.65 -16.77
CA THR A 233 -5.52 -2.89 -18.00
C THR A 233 -4.99 -1.47 -17.72
N VAL A 234 -4.90 -1.09 -16.44
CA VAL A 234 -4.47 0.24 -16.03
C VAL A 234 -3.01 0.48 -16.40
N ALA A 235 -2.76 1.51 -17.20
CA ALA A 235 -1.40 1.94 -17.52
C ALA A 235 -0.78 2.68 -16.33
N ILE A 236 0.34 2.17 -15.81
CA ILE A 236 1.15 2.83 -14.79
C ILE A 236 2.35 3.47 -15.48
N ASP A 237 2.38 4.81 -15.51
CA ASP A 237 3.47 5.57 -16.16
C ASP A 237 4.68 5.70 -15.23
N ALA A 238 5.46 4.62 -15.09
CA ALA A 238 6.65 4.55 -14.24
C ALA A 238 7.81 5.44 -14.73
N ARG A 239 7.78 5.91 -15.99
CA ARG A 239 8.88 6.69 -16.59
C ARG A 239 8.81 8.19 -16.29
N ARG A 240 7.70 8.66 -15.71
CA ARG A 240 7.44 10.09 -15.54
C ARG A 240 8.26 10.75 -14.44
N SER A 241 8.71 9.98 -13.45
CA SER A 241 9.51 10.48 -12.35
C SER A 241 10.66 9.54 -12.04
N ARG A 242 11.81 10.10 -11.65
CA ARG A 242 13.01 9.36 -11.22
C ARG A 242 13.25 9.44 -9.70
N ASP A 243 12.28 9.99 -8.98
CA ASP A 243 12.29 10.10 -7.52
C ASP A 243 11.55 8.92 -6.87
N GLU A 244 11.27 9.02 -5.56
CA GLU A 244 10.59 7.99 -4.79
C GLU A 244 9.21 7.62 -5.37
N ILE A 245 8.49 8.58 -5.97
CA ILE A 245 7.20 8.30 -6.62
C ILE A 245 7.41 7.47 -7.89
N GLY A 246 8.50 7.71 -8.62
CA GLY A 246 8.90 6.88 -9.75
C GLY A 246 9.19 5.44 -9.34
N GLN A 247 9.93 5.25 -8.25
CA GLN A 247 10.23 3.92 -7.69
C GLN A 247 8.96 3.19 -7.24
N MET A 248 8.01 3.90 -6.62
CA MET A 248 6.70 3.34 -6.28
C MET A 248 5.90 2.94 -7.53
N ALA A 249 5.93 3.75 -8.59
CA ALA A 249 5.25 3.45 -9.84
C ALA A 249 5.86 2.21 -10.53
N GLU A 250 7.18 2.06 -10.51
CA GLU A 250 7.88 0.88 -11.03
C GLU A 250 7.52 -0.39 -10.25
N ALA A 251 7.55 -0.33 -8.91
CA ALA A 251 7.12 -1.44 -8.07
C ALA A 251 5.65 -1.82 -8.32
N LEU A 252 4.78 -0.83 -8.53
CA LEU A 252 3.37 -1.05 -8.83
C LEU A 252 3.16 -1.72 -10.19
N GLU A 253 3.98 -1.38 -11.20
CA GLU A 253 3.93 -2.02 -12.52
C GLU A 253 4.40 -3.49 -12.48
N ILE A 254 5.44 -3.79 -11.70
CA ILE A 254 5.88 -5.17 -11.45
C ILE A 254 4.74 -5.97 -10.79
N PHE A 255 4.06 -5.38 -9.81
CA PHE A 255 2.92 -6.00 -9.15
C PHE A 255 1.75 -6.26 -10.11
N ARG A 256 1.37 -5.27 -10.94
CA ARG A 256 0.34 -5.41 -11.99
C ARG A 256 0.67 -6.56 -12.93
N SER A 257 1.90 -6.61 -13.42
CA SER A 257 2.38 -7.66 -14.34
C SER A 257 2.33 -9.04 -13.69
N GLY A 258 2.68 -9.14 -12.40
CA GLY A 258 2.56 -10.37 -11.63
C GLY A 258 1.11 -10.86 -11.51
N LEU A 259 0.15 -9.96 -11.25
CA LEU A 259 -1.28 -10.30 -11.21
C LEU A 259 -1.81 -10.77 -12.58
N ASP A 260 -1.44 -10.09 -13.66
CA ASP A 260 -1.86 -10.45 -15.02
C ASP A 260 -1.33 -11.84 -15.40
N ARG A 261 -0.06 -12.12 -15.08
CA ARG A 261 0.53 -13.42 -15.32
C ARG A 261 -0.09 -14.53 -14.48
N ALA A 262 -0.45 -14.26 -13.22
CA ALA A 262 -1.17 -15.22 -12.39
C ALA A 262 -2.55 -15.56 -12.98
N GLN A 263 -3.29 -14.56 -13.46
CA GLN A 263 -4.59 -14.75 -14.11
C GLN A 263 -4.47 -15.58 -15.41
N GLN A 264 -3.43 -15.33 -16.22
CA GLN A 264 -3.15 -16.11 -17.42
C GLN A 264 -2.82 -17.57 -17.10
N LEU A 265 -1.99 -17.82 -16.08
CA LEU A 265 -1.64 -19.17 -15.64
C LEU A 265 -2.86 -19.92 -15.09
N GLU A 266 -3.75 -19.24 -14.36
CA GLU A 266 -5.00 -19.85 -13.87
C GLU A 266 -5.95 -20.21 -15.02
N ALA A 267 -6.06 -19.34 -16.03
CA ALA A 267 -6.85 -19.62 -17.23
C ALA A 267 -6.27 -20.80 -18.04
N GLU A 268 -4.95 -20.88 -18.18
CA GLU A 268 -4.26 -21.99 -18.84
C GLU A 268 -4.41 -23.30 -18.07
N ALA A 269 -4.23 -23.28 -16.75
CA ALA A 269 -4.47 -24.45 -15.89
C ALA A 269 -5.93 -24.92 -15.94
N GLY A 270 -6.89 -23.98 -16.03
CA GLY A 270 -8.30 -24.29 -16.24
C GLY A 270 -8.55 -25.02 -17.56
N ARG A 271 -7.95 -24.56 -18.66
CA ARG A 271 -8.02 -25.23 -19.97
C ARG A 271 -7.39 -26.62 -19.93
N GLN A 272 -6.18 -26.75 -19.39
CA GLN A 272 -5.51 -28.05 -19.27
C GLN A 272 -6.32 -29.06 -18.45
N ARG A 273 -6.96 -28.61 -17.35
CA ARG A 273 -7.86 -29.48 -16.56
C ARG A 273 -9.08 -29.91 -17.37
N ALA A 274 -9.68 -29.00 -18.13
CA ALA A 274 -10.82 -29.32 -18.99
C ALA A 274 -10.43 -30.32 -20.10
N ASP A 275 -9.31 -30.10 -20.76
CA ASP A 275 -8.78 -30.98 -21.81
C ASP A 275 -8.42 -32.37 -21.26
N ALA A 276 -7.78 -32.43 -20.09
CA ALA A 276 -7.46 -33.69 -19.41
C ALA A 276 -8.72 -34.44 -18.98
N ALA A 277 -9.76 -33.75 -18.52
CA ALA A 277 -11.05 -34.37 -18.19
C ALA A 277 -11.75 -34.92 -19.45
N ALA A 278 -11.70 -34.19 -20.56
CA ALA A 278 -12.23 -34.66 -21.85
C ALA A 278 -11.47 -35.88 -22.37
N ALA A 279 -10.14 -35.86 -22.33
CA ALA A 279 -9.30 -36.99 -22.72
C ALA A 279 -9.56 -38.24 -21.86
N LYS A 280 -9.65 -38.08 -20.53
CA LYS A 280 -10.00 -39.18 -19.62
C LYS A 280 -11.37 -39.77 -19.93
N ARG A 281 -12.36 -38.92 -20.28
CA ARG A 281 -13.70 -39.38 -20.64
C ARG A 281 -13.68 -40.20 -21.94
N ALA A 282 -12.98 -39.71 -22.97
CA ALA A 282 -12.82 -40.43 -24.23
C ALA A 282 -12.11 -41.80 -24.05
N GLU A 283 -11.08 -41.86 -23.19
CA GLU A 283 -10.40 -43.12 -22.88
C GLU A 283 -11.32 -44.11 -22.16
N MET A 284 -12.12 -43.63 -21.18
CA MET A 284 -13.10 -44.47 -20.49
C MET A 284 -14.20 -45.00 -21.44
N GLU A 285 -14.64 -44.18 -22.41
CA GLU A 285 -15.58 -44.62 -23.44
C GLU A 285 -14.99 -45.72 -24.34
N LYS A 286 -13.71 -45.60 -24.71
CA LYS A 286 -13.00 -46.63 -25.48
C LYS A 286 -12.85 -47.94 -24.70
N VAL A 287 -12.43 -47.86 -23.43
CA VAL A 287 -12.32 -49.04 -22.55
C VAL A 287 -13.67 -49.72 -22.37
N ALA A 288 -14.75 -48.95 -22.21
CA ALA A 288 -16.10 -49.50 -22.12
C ALA A 288 -16.51 -50.24 -23.41
N ALA A 289 -16.22 -49.69 -24.58
CA ALA A 289 -16.50 -50.33 -25.87
C ALA A 289 -15.69 -51.63 -26.10
N GLU A 290 -14.40 -51.63 -25.73
CA GLU A 290 -13.55 -52.83 -25.81
C GLU A 290 -14.02 -53.93 -24.84
N PHE A 291 -14.46 -53.54 -23.64
CA PHE A 291 -15.06 -54.45 -22.66
C PHE A 291 -16.35 -55.07 -23.21
N GLU A 292 -17.26 -54.26 -23.76
CA GLU A 292 -18.50 -54.72 -24.38
C GLU A 292 -18.24 -55.72 -25.52
N ALA A 293 -17.32 -55.41 -26.42
CA ALA A 293 -16.93 -56.30 -27.51
C ALA A 293 -16.35 -57.63 -27.01
N THR A 294 -15.53 -57.59 -25.96
CA THR A 294 -14.92 -58.79 -25.36
C THR A 294 -15.98 -59.68 -24.69
N VAL A 295 -16.92 -59.07 -23.96
CA VAL A 295 -18.02 -59.80 -23.31
C VAL A 295 -18.92 -60.46 -24.36
N MET A 296 -19.27 -59.74 -25.44
CA MET A 296 -20.05 -60.31 -26.55
C MET A 296 -19.35 -61.52 -27.19
N LYS A 297 -18.05 -61.40 -27.48
CA LYS A 297 -17.26 -62.52 -28.04
C LYS A 297 -17.21 -63.72 -27.09
N LEU A 298 -17.04 -63.50 -25.79
CA LEU A 298 -17.04 -64.56 -24.78
C LEU A 298 -18.41 -65.25 -24.69
N SER A 299 -19.50 -64.48 -24.78
CA SER A 299 -20.86 -65.04 -24.83
C SER A 299 -21.09 -65.89 -26.09
N ASP A 300 -20.62 -65.45 -27.27
CA ASP A 300 -20.71 -66.23 -28.50
C ASP A 300 -19.91 -67.54 -28.41
N GLU A 301 -18.68 -67.49 -27.87
CA GLU A 301 -17.86 -68.68 -27.63
C GLU A 301 -18.53 -69.66 -26.64
N MET A 302 -19.19 -69.14 -25.60
CA MET A 302 -19.91 -69.95 -24.62
C MET A 302 -21.16 -70.62 -25.22
N LEU A 303 -21.88 -69.92 -26.09
CA LEU A 303 -23.02 -70.48 -26.84
C LEU A 303 -22.55 -71.63 -27.74
N ALA A 304 -21.49 -71.41 -28.53
CA ALA A 304 -20.92 -72.44 -29.39
C ALA A 304 -20.41 -73.66 -28.60
N ALA A 305 -19.78 -73.45 -27.44
CA ALA A 305 -19.34 -74.53 -26.56
C ALA A 305 -20.52 -75.32 -25.97
N SER A 306 -21.65 -74.65 -25.67
CA SER A 306 -22.86 -75.29 -25.17
C SER A 306 -23.56 -76.12 -26.25
N GLU A 307 -23.65 -75.61 -27.49
CA GLU A 307 -24.15 -76.37 -28.65
C GLU A 307 -23.30 -77.61 -28.92
N ALA A 308 -21.97 -77.49 -28.90
CA ALA A 308 -21.07 -78.64 -29.06
C ALA A 308 -21.23 -79.70 -27.94
N LEU A 309 -21.51 -79.26 -26.71
CA LEU A 309 -21.81 -80.15 -25.58
C LEU A 309 -23.14 -80.89 -25.77
N ASP A 310 -24.17 -80.21 -26.28
CA ASP A 310 -25.48 -80.81 -26.59
C ASP A 310 -25.36 -81.86 -27.71
N ASP A 311 -24.64 -81.54 -28.79
CA ASP A 311 -24.34 -82.48 -29.88
C ASP A 311 -23.58 -83.72 -29.38
N THR A 312 -22.59 -83.52 -28.50
CA THR A 312 -21.82 -84.63 -27.91
C THR A 312 -22.70 -85.50 -27.01
N ALA A 313 -23.59 -84.88 -26.23
CA ALA A 313 -24.54 -85.61 -25.39
C ALA A 313 -25.54 -86.43 -26.23
N ALA A 314 -26.02 -85.87 -27.36
CA ALA A 314 -26.88 -86.57 -28.30
C ALA A 314 -26.17 -87.78 -28.94
N GLN A 315 -24.91 -87.62 -29.37
CA GLN A 315 -24.10 -88.73 -29.90
C GLN A 315 -23.86 -89.82 -28.84
N LEU A 316 -23.59 -89.45 -27.59
CA LEU A 316 -23.45 -90.42 -26.50
C LEU A 316 -24.74 -91.21 -26.25
N ALA A 317 -25.90 -90.55 -26.36
CA ALA A 317 -27.19 -91.23 -26.24
C ALA A 317 -27.42 -92.24 -27.38
N GLU A 318 -27.10 -91.87 -28.62
CA GLU A 318 -27.19 -92.76 -29.79
C GLU A 318 -26.23 -93.96 -29.66
N ILE A 319 -24.98 -93.73 -29.24
CA ILE A 319 -24.01 -94.79 -28.99
C ILE A 319 -24.51 -95.75 -27.91
N ALA A 320 -25.10 -95.24 -26.82
CA ALA A 320 -25.65 -96.07 -25.76
C ALA A 320 -26.84 -96.93 -26.23
N GLU A 321 -27.69 -96.38 -27.10
CA GLU A 321 -28.81 -97.12 -27.71
C GLU A 321 -28.30 -98.23 -28.65
N SER A 322 -27.33 -97.92 -29.52
CA SER A 322 -26.69 -98.90 -30.41
C SER A 322 -25.98 -100.01 -29.62
N THR A 323 -25.25 -99.66 -28.57
CA THR A 323 -24.59 -100.63 -27.67
C THR A 323 -25.62 -101.56 -27.02
N THR A 324 -26.78 -101.02 -26.62
CA THR A 324 -27.87 -101.83 -26.06
C THR A 324 -28.41 -102.83 -27.07
N ALA A 325 -28.59 -102.42 -28.33
CA ALA A 325 -29.02 -103.30 -29.41
C ALA A 325 -27.99 -104.41 -29.72
N GLU A 326 -26.69 -104.08 -29.75
CA GLU A 326 -25.63 -105.07 -29.91
C GLU A 326 -25.59 -106.08 -28.76
N VAL A 327 -25.75 -105.63 -27.52
CA VAL A 327 -25.80 -106.52 -26.34
C VAL A 327 -26.97 -107.51 -26.45
N VAL A 328 -28.14 -107.08 -26.94
CA VAL A 328 -29.28 -107.98 -27.19
C VAL A 328 -28.94 -109.02 -28.28
N ALA A 329 -28.30 -108.60 -29.37
CA ALA A 329 -27.88 -109.50 -30.45
C ALA A 329 -26.83 -110.53 -29.98
N VAL A 330 -25.87 -110.09 -29.15
CA VAL A 330 -24.86 -110.96 -28.53
C VAL A 330 -25.52 -111.95 -27.58
N SER A 331 -26.49 -111.52 -26.76
CA SER A 331 -27.23 -112.41 -25.86
C SER A 331 -27.94 -113.52 -26.66
N SER A 332 -28.65 -113.16 -27.72
CA SER A 332 -29.33 -114.13 -28.60
C SER A 332 -28.35 -115.10 -29.26
N SER A 333 -27.21 -114.62 -29.76
CA SER A 333 -26.16 -115.47 -30.33
C SER A 333 -25.56 -116.42 -29.29
N THR A 334 -25.41 -115.95 -28.05
CA THR A 334 -24.90 -116.75 -26.93
C THR A 334 -25.89 -117.84 -26.54
N GLU A 335 -27.19 -117.54 -26.47
CA GLU A 335 -28.25 -118.54 -26.24
C GLU A 335 -28.25 -119.62 -27.32
N GLN A 336 -28.11 -119.22 -28.59
CA GLN A 336 -28.02 -120.16 -29.72
C GLN A 336 -26.75 -121.03 -29.62
N ALA A 337 -25.61 -120.45 -29.25
CA ALA A 337 -24.38 -121.21 -29.03
C ALA A 337 -24.53 -122.22 -27.88
N THR A 338 -25.18 -121.85 -26.77
CA THR A 338 -25.49 -122.78 -25.66
C THR A 338 -26.37 -123.93 -26.12
N ALA A 339 -27.41 -123.66 -26.91
CA ALA A 339 -28.27 -124.70 -27.47
C ALA A 339 -27.50 -125.68 -28.39
N ASN A 340 -26.59 -125.16 -29.21
CA ASN A 340 -25.71 -125.99 -30.04
C ASN A 340 -24.76 -126.84 -29.19
N VAL A 341 -24.18 -126.28 -28.12
CA VAL A 341 -23.32 -127.04 -27.19
C VAL A 341 -24.11 -128.16 -26.49
N GLN A 342 -25.36 -127.91 -26.08
CA GLN A 342 -26.24 -128.95 -25.55
C GLN A 342 -26.56 -130.05 -26.57
N THR A 343 -26.79 -129.67 -27.83
CA THR A 343 -27.02 -130.64 -28.91
C THR A 343 -25.79 -131.51 -29.14
N VAL A 344 -24.59 -130.93 -29.12
CA VAL A 344 -23.32 -131.67 -29.22
C VAL A 344 -23.14 -132.59 -28.01
N ALA A 345 -23.48 -132.14 -26.80
CA ALA A 345 -23.42 -132.98 -25.61
C ALA A 345 -24.33 -134.21 -25.73
N SER A 346 -25.59 -134.03 -26.15
CA SER A 346 -26.52 -135.14 -26.39
C SER A 346 -26.03 -136.09 -27.49
N ALA A 347 -25.50 -135.57 -28.60
CA ALA A 347 -24.91 -136.40 -29.66
C ALA A 347 -23.69 -137.19 -29.17
N THR A 348 -22.89 -136.61 -28.26
CA THR A 348 -21.74 -137.28 -27.63
C THR A 348 -22.20 -138.40 -26.68
N GLU A 349 -23.30 -138.19 -25.94
CA GLU A 349 -23.94 -139.24 -25.11
C GLU A 349 -24.48 -140.39 -25.97
N GLU A 350 -25.19 -140.09 -27.07
CA GLU A 350 -25.66 -141.11 -28.03
C GLU A 350 -24.51 -141.90 -28.69
N LEU A 351 -23.42 -141.21 -29.04
CA LEU A 351 -22.21 -141.86 -29.57
C LEU A 351 -21.57 -142.80 -28.54
N SER A 352 -21.49 -142.40 -27.27
CA SER A 352 -20.99 -143.27 -26.20
C SER A 352 -21.84 -144.52 -26.06
N SER A 353 -23.17 -144.38 -26.09
CA SER A 353 -24.09 -145.52 -26.06
C SER A 353 -23.92 -146.44 -27.28
N SER A 354 -23.72 -145.88 -28.48
CA SER A 354 -23.44 -146.68 -29.69
C SER A 354 -22.12 -147.44 -29.59
N ILE A 355 -21.09 -146.85 -28.97
CA ILE A 355 -19.80 -147.52 -28.75
C ILE A 355 -19.95 -148.70 -27.79
N ASP A 356 -20.74 -148.56 -26.72
CA ASP A 356 -21.01 -149.65 -25.77
C ASP A 356 -21.79 -150.80 -26.44
N GLU A 357 -22.81 -150.49 -27.24
CA GLU A 357 -23.57 -151.49 -28.02
C GLU A 357 -22.69 -152.20 -29.06
N ILE A 358 -21.81 -151.48 -29.77
CA ILE A 358 -20.84 -152.07 -30.70
C ILE A 358 -19.89 -153.03 -29.96
N ASN A 359 -19.43 -152.67 -28.77
CA ASN A 359 -18.60 -153.55 -27.94
C ASN A 359 -19.34 -154.84 -27.56
N ASP A 360 -20.59 -154.74 -27.13
CA ASP A 360 -21.42 -155.91 -26.81
C ASP A 360 -21.69 -156.80 -28.02
N GLN A 361 -22.00 -156.20 -29.17
CA GLN A 361 -22.26 -156.91 -30.42
C GLN A 361 -20.98 -157.58 -30.98
N THR A 362 -19.82 -156.95 -30.79
CA THR A 362 -18.50 -157.52 -31.15
C THR A 362 -18.17 -158.71 -30.24
N ASN A 363 -18.46 -158.63 -28.94
CA ASN A 363 -18.30 -159.74 -28.01
C ASN A 363 -19.24 -160.91 -28.32
N ALA A 364 -20.50 -160.63 -28.66
CA ALA A 364 -21.47 -161.63 -29.08
C ALA A 364 -21.04 -162.34 -30.38
N ALA A 365 -20.59 -161.59 -31.39
CA ALA A 365 -20.06 -162.16 -32.63
C ALA A 365 -18.83 -163.05 -32.39
N ALA A 366 -17.93 -162.65 -31.48
CA ALA A 366 -16.78 -163.45 -31.08
C ALA A 366 -17.17 -164.73 -30.31
N SER A 367 -18.33 -164.75 -29.63
CA SER A 367 -18.88 -165.96 -28.99
C SER A 367 -19.47 -166.91 -30.03
N VAL A 368 -20.31 -166.41 -30.94
CA VAL A 368 -20.92 -167.21 -32.02
C VAL A 368 -19.84 -167.83 -32.92
N ALA A 369 -18.79 -167.07 -33.25
CA ALA A 369 -17.66 -167.60 -34.02
C ALA A 369 -16.92 -168.73 -33.28
N ARG A 370 -16.80 -168.64 -31.95
CA ARG A 370 -16.24 -169.72 -31.11
C ARG A 370 -17.15 -170.95 -31.09
N ASP A 371 -18.45 -170.76 -30.89
CA ASP A 371 -19.43 -171.86 -30.90
C ASP A 371 -19.49 -172.58 -32.25
N ALA A 372 -19.47 -171.82 -33.35
CA ALA A 372 -19.42 -172.38 -34.70
C ALA A 372 -18.13 -173.17 -34.96
N SER A 373 -16.98 -172.68 -34.48
CA SER A 373 -15.71 -173.41 -34.57
C SER A 373 -15.75 -174.73 -33.78
N ASP A 374 -16.41 -174.76 -32.62
CA ASP A 374 -16.59 -175.98 -31.84
C ASP A 374 -17.60 -176.96 -32.46
N GLU A 375 -18.64 -176.46 -33.12
CA GLU A 375 -19.60 -177.30 -33.88
C GLU A 375 -18.93 -177.94 -35.10
N VAL A 376 -18.10 -177.19 -35.85
CA VAL A 376 -17.31 -177.74 -36.97
C VAL A 376 -16.36 -178.84 -36.49
N ARG A 377 -15.77 -178.67 -35.30
CA ARG A 377 -14.91 -179.69 -34.68
C ARG A 377 -15.70 -180.96 -34.32
N ARG A 378 -16.88 -180.83 -33.71
CA ARG A 378 -17.77 -181.98 -33.40
C ARG A 378 -18.29 -182.69 -34.66
N SER A 379 -18.61 -181.93 -35.69
CA SER A 379 -19.04 -182.48 -36.98
C SER A 379 -17.90 -183.25 -37.67
N SER A 380 -16.66 -182.74 -37.58
CA SER A 380 -15.47 -183.46 -38.07
C SER A 380 -15.22 -184.77 -37.31
N GLU A 381 -15.42 -184.81 -36.00
CA GLU A 381 -15.38 -186.05 -35.20
C GLU A 381 -16.47 -187.05 -35.62
N SER A 382 -17.70 -186.57 -35.86
CA SER A 382 -18.82 -187.42 -36.26
C SER A 382 -18.65 -188.00 -37.67
N ILE A 383 -18.08 -187.21 -38.60
CA ILE A 383 -17.70 -187.68 -39.94
C ILE A 383 -16.59 -188.74 -39.84
N GLY A 384 -15.63 -188.56 -38.92
CA GLY A 384 -14.61 -189.57 -38.63
C GLY A 384 -15.21 -190.90 -38.17
N GLN A 385 -16.19 -190.87 -37.25
CA GLN A 385 -16.88 -192.08 -36.79
C GLN A 385 -17.75 -192.73 -37.88
N LEU A 386 -18.43 -191.93 -38.72
CA LEU A 386 -19.22 -192.44 -39.85
C LEU A 386 -18.36 -193.11 -40.92
N ALA A 387 -17.18 -192.56 -41.21
CA ALA A 387 -16.24 -193.17 -42.15
C ALA A 387 -15.77 -194.57 -41.68
N GLU A 388 -15.54 -194.75 -40.37
CA GLU A 388 -15.15 -196.04 -39.80
C GLU A 388 -16.31 -197.08 -39.84
N VAL A 389 -17.55 -196.62 -39.71
CA VAL A 389 -18.75 -197.49 -39.84
C VAL A 389 -18.97 -197.92 -41.30
N VAL A 390 -18.70 -197.03 -42.26
CA VAL A 390 -18.80 -197.37 -43.70
C VAL A 390 -17.71 -198.37 -44.10
N ASP A 391 -16.51 -198.28 -43.54
CA ASP A 391 -15.43 -199.25 -43.80
C ASP A 391 -15.78 -200.65 -43.25
N ARG A 392 -16.44 -200.73 -42.08
CA ARG A 392 -16.92 -202.01 -41.49
C ARG A 392 -18.11 -202.67 -42.19
N ILE A 393 -18.67 -202.06 -43.23
CA ILE A 393 -19.73 -202.67 -44.07
C ILE A 393 -19.16 -203.12 -45.43
N GLY A 394 -17.89 -202.79 -45.73
CA GLY A 394 -17.23 -203.09 -47.01
C GLY A 394 -16.50 -204.44 -47.09
N GLU A 395 -16.13 -205.08 -45.99
CA GLU A 395 -15.49 -206.42 -45.91
C GLU A 395 -16.07 -207.22 -44.74
#